data_AF-A0A1F8NFA8-F1
#
_entry.id   AF-A0A1F8NFA8-F1
#
_cell.length_a   1.000
_cell.length_b   1.000
_cell.length_c   1.000
_cell.angle_alpha   90.00
_cell.angle_beta   90.00
_cell.angle_gamma   90.00
#
_symmetry.space_group_name_H-M   'P 1'
#
loop_
_entity.id
_entity.type
_entity.pdbx_description
1 polymer ?
#
loop_
_entity_poly.entity_id
_entity_poly.type
_entity_poly.pdbx_seq_one_letter_code
_entity_poly.pdbx_strand_id
1 'polypeptide(L)'
;MPFVVPAVVLVFGYIRIYGSRPLVLTGTPILLVAGYVVLSLPYMYRSVDAGLRAIDVRTLTEAAQSLGAPWPVILTRVIFPNLRVALLSGTFLTLAIVVGEFTFASLLVWPAFAPYMEALGNKQAYEAAALALISFGLTWGSIGIIQWVGRGAPGQTQVTGAH
;
A
#
# COMPACT_ATOMS: atom_id res chain seq x y z
N MET A 1 -1.40 -16.52 -9.27
CA MET A 1 0.05 -16.77 -9.45
C MET A 1 0.78 -16.13 -8.26
N PRO A 2 1.75 -16.80 -7.62
CA PRO A 2 1.71 -17.18 -6.20
C PRO A 2 2.20 -16.08 -5.25
N PHE A 3 1.30 -15.58 -4.42
CA PHE A 3 1.60 -14.71 -3.26
C PHE A 3 2.21 -15.48 -2.07
N VAL A 4 2.58 -16.74 -2.26
CA VAL A 4 2.74 -17.71 -1.17
C VAL A 4 4.18 -17.79 -0.67
N VAL A 5 5.14 -17.11 -1.32
CA VAL A 5 6.50 -17.03 -0.77
C VAL A 5 6.52 -15.91 0.25
N PRO A 6 6.68 -16.21 1.56
CA PRO A 6 6.73 -15.18 2.58
C PRO A 6 7.92 -14.26 2.30
N ALA A 7 7.76 -12.96 2.56
CA ALA A 7 8.84 -11.97 2.40
C ALA A 7 10.11 -12.39 3.13
N VAL A 8 9.96 -12.97 4.33
CA VAL A 8 11.04 -13.55 5.15
C VAL A 8 11.87 -14.56 4.36
N VAL A 9 11.22 -15.48 3.63
CA VAL A 9 11.91 -16.52 2.85
C VAL A 9 12.69 -15.91 1.69
N LEU A 10 12.14 -14.89 1.02
CA LEU A 10 12.84 -14.17 -0.04
C LEU A 10 14.08 -13.45 0.48
N VAL A 11 13.96 -12.76 1.63
CA VAL A 11 15.10 -12.04 2.25
C VAL A 11 16.21 -13.01 2.63
N PHE A 12 15.90 -14.12 3.31
CA PHE A 12 16.93 -15.09 3.66
C PHE A 12 17.55 -15.75 2.43
N GLY A 13 16.77 -16.01 1.38
CA GLY A 13 17.29 -16.46 0.09
C GLY A 13 18.28 -15.44 -0.51
N TYR A 14 17.94 -14.15 -0.46
CA TYR A 14 18.81 -13.07 -0.92
C TYR A 14 20.09 -12.96 -0.12
N ILE A 15 20.03 -13.00 1.21
CA ILE A 15 21.21 -13.01 2.07
C ILE A 15 22.08 -14.24 1.77
N ARG A 16 21.47 -15.42 1.57
CA ARG A 16 22.20 -16.65 1.29
C ARG A 16 22.94 -16.61 -0.05
N ILE A 17 22.36 -15.98 -1.06
CA ILE A 17 22.93 -15.89 -2.42
C ILE A 17 23.94 -14.74 -2.51
N TYR A 18 23.62 -13.58 -1.93
CA TYR A 18 24.40 -12.34 -2.06
C TYR A 18 25.21 -11.95 -0.82
N GLY A 19 25.30 -12.83 0.18
CA GLY A 19 26.13 -12.65 1.38
C GLY A 19 27.52 -13.28 1.27
N SER A 20 27.86 -13.88 0.12
CA SER A 20 29.16 -14.52 -0.10
C SER A 20 29.66 -14.23 -1.51
N ARG A 21 30.99 -14.33 -1.70
CA ARG A 21 31.65 -14.11 -3.01
C ARG A 21 31.04 -15.03 -4.08
N PRO A 22 30.95 -14.60 -5.36
CA PRO A 22 31.68 -13.47 -5.97
C PRO A 22 31.00 -12.09 -5.86
N LEU A 23 29.71 -12.02 -5.53
CA LEU A 23 28.94 -10.76 -5.47
C LEU A 23 28.33 -10.59 -4.08
N VAL A 24 28.98 -9.78 -3.25
CA VAL A 24 28.49 -9.44 -1.90
C VAL A 24 27.71 -8.14 -1.97
N LEU A 25 26.38 -8.23 -1.89
CA LEU A 25 25.46 -7.08 -1.89
C LEU A 25 24.77 -6.87 -0.53
N THR A 26 25.00 -7.76 0.43
CA THR A 26 24.56 -7.57 1.81
C THR A 26 25.15 -6.29 2.39
N GLY A 27 24.31 -5.47 3.04
CA GLY A 27 24.74 -4.15 3.53
C GLY A 27 24.85 -3.09 2.43
N THR A 28 24.28 -3.31 1.24
CA THR A 28 24.07 -2.27 0.21
C THR A 28 22.57 -2.02 -0.02
N PRO A 29 22.15 -0.80 -0.41
CA PRO A 29 20.75 -0.51 -0.66
C PRO A 29 20.22 -1.23 -1.91
N ILE A 30 21.13 -1.71 -2.78
CA ILE A 30 20.80 -2.42 -4.02
C ILE A 30 19.99 -3.67 -3.72
N LEU A 31 20.37 -4.43 -2.68
CA LEU A 31 19.68 -5.67 -2.32
C LEU A 31 18.25 -5.40 -1.82
N LEU A 32 18.06 -4.31 -1.07
CA LEU A 32 16.75 -3.85 -0.62
C LEU A 32 15.87 -3.42 -1.81
N VAL A 33 16.42 -2.60 -2.72
CA VAL A 33 15.72 -2.16 -3.92
C VAL A 33 15.32 -3.34 -4.80
N ALA A 34 16.21 -4.31 -5.01
CA ALA A 34 15.89 -5.52 -5.76
C ALA A 34 14.76 -6.33 -5.11
N GLY A 35 14.72 -6.40 -3.77
CA GLY A 35 13.63 -7.01 -3.01
C GLY A 35 12.30 -6.32 -3.26
N TYR A 36 12.27 -4.99 -3.12
CA TYR A 36 11.08 -4.19 -3.38
C TYR A 36 10.62 -4.25 -4.83
N VAL A 37 11.53 -4.31 -5.80
CA VAL A 37 11.18 -4.51 -7.21
C VAL A 37 10.48 -5.85 -7.40
N VAL A 38 11.06 -6.95 -6.92
CA VAL A 38 10.45 -8.28 -7.06
C VAL A 38 9.09 -8.36 -6.35
N LEU A 39 8.97 -7.73 -5.17
CA LEU A 39 7.73 -7.68 -4.42
C LEU A 39 6.64 -6.84 -5.11
N SER A 40 7.01 -5.70 -5.70
CA SER A 40 6.07 -4.75 -6.32
C SER A 40 5.71 -5.09 -7.77
N LEU A 41 6.55 -5.86 -8.47
CA LEU A 41 6.39 -6.24 -9.86
C LEU A 41 5.01 -6.83 -10.23
N PRO A 42 4.42 -7.79 -9.49
CA PRO A 42 3.11 -8.34 -9.84
C PRO A 42 1.99 -7.30 -9.79
N TYR A 43 2.09 -6.32 -8.88
CA TYR A 43 1.09 -5.26 -8.75
C TYR A 43 1.20 -4.25 -9.89
N MET A 44 2.43 -3.85 -10.24
CA MET A 44 2.67 -3.00 -11.41
C MET A 44 2.19 -3.69 -12.69
N TYR A 45 2.54 -4.97 -12.87
CA TYR A 45 2.11 -5.78 -14.00
C TYR A 45 0.58 -5.82 -14.10
N ARG A 46 -0.12 -6.06 -12.99
CA ARG A 46 -1.58 -6.07 -12.97
C ARG A 46 -2.18 -4.72 -13.37
N SER A 47 -1.59 -3.61 -12.92
CA SER A 47 -2.04 -2.27 -13.29
C SER A 47 -1.85 -2.01 -14.79
N VAL A 48 -0.70 -2.41 -15.34
CA VAL A 48 -0.41 -2.27 -16.78
C VAL A 48 -1.32 -3.17 -17.62
N ASP A 49 -1.53 -4.44 -17.24
CA ASP A 49 -2.44 -5.35 -17.93
C ASP A 49 -3.88 -4.83 -17.93
N ALA A 50 -4.35 -4.29 -16.80
CA ALA A 50 -5.66 -3.64 -16.74
C ALA A 50 -5.74 -2.42 -17.66
N GLY A 51 -4.69 -1.59 -17.69
CA GLY A 51 -4.59 -0.46 -18.61
C GLY A 51 -4.65 -0.90 -20.06
N LEU A 52 -3.84 -1.88 -20.45
CA LEU A 52 -3.77 -2.44 -21.80
C LEU A 52 -5.08 -3.07 -22.26
N ARG A 53 -5.91 -3.58 -21.34
CA ARG A 53 -7.26 -4.09 -21.67
C ARG A 53 -8.30 -3.00 -21.77
N ALA A 54 -8.10 -1.88 -21.06
CA ALA A 54 -9.03 -0.75 -21.08
C ALA A 54 -8.89 0.11 -22.33
N ILE A 55 -7.70 0.14 -22.94
CA ILE A 55 -7.47 0.74 -24.25
C ILE A 55 -7.43 -0.38 -25.29
N ASP A 56 -8.13 -0.24 -26.43
CA ASP A 56 -8.10 -1.24 -27.51
C ASP A 56 -6.73 -1.27 -28.21
N VAL A 57 -5.68 -1.72 -27.50
CA VAL A 57 -4.28 -1.68 -27.94
C VAL A 57 -4.09 -2.40 -29.26
N ARG A 58 -4.83 -3.48 -29.47
CA ARG A 58 -4.78 -4.24 -30.72
C ARG A 58 -5.16 -3.36 -31.90
N THR A 59 -6.32 -2.71 -31.83
CA THR A 59 -6.83 -1.81 -32.87
C THR A 59 -5.88 -0.64 -33.12
N LEU A 60 -5.38 0.00 -32.04
CA LEU A 60 -4.44 1.11 -32.14
C LEU A 60 -3.10 0.69 -32.77
N THR A 61 -2.63 -0.52 -32.48
CA THR A 61 -1.38 -1.07 -33.02
C THR A 61 -1.54 -1.44 -34.50
N GLU A 62 -2.63 -2.10 -34.87
CA GLU A 62 -2.93 -2.46 -36.27
C GLU A 62 -3.10 -1.20 -37.15
N ALA A 63 -3.75 -0.15 -36.63
CA ALA A 63 -3.87 1.13 -37.32
C ALA A 63 -2.52 1.83 -37.50
N ALA A 64 -1.68 1.87 -36.46
CA ALA A 64 -0.36 2.49 -36.54
C ALA A 64 0.59 1.74 -37.49
N GLN A 65 0.55 0.40 -37.50
CA GLN A 65 1.32 -0.42 -38.45
C GLN A 65 0.83 -0.21 -39.89
N SER A 66 -0.48 -0.08 -40.11
CA SER A 66 -1.04 0.22 -41.43
C SER A 66 -0.61 1.61 -41.95
N LEU A 67 -0.33 2.55 -41.04
CA LEU A 67 0.27 3.85 -41.34
C LEU A 67 1.80 3.80 -41.52
N GLY A 68 2.42 2.62 -41.47
CA GLY A 68 3.86 2.42 -41.66
C GLY A 68 4.72 2.72 -40.42
N ALA A 69 4.12 2.87 -39.23
CA ALA A 69 4.89 3.18 -38.02
C ALA A 69 5.70 1.97 -37.53
N PRO A 70 7.01 2.14 -37.22
CA PRO A 70 7.82 1.07 -36.63
C PRO A 70 7.49 0.87 -35.13
N TRP A 71 7.75 -0.32 -34.60
CA TRP A 71 7.45 -0.71 -33.21
C TRP A 71 7.85 0.30 -32.12
N PRO A 72 9.06 0.89 -32.13
CA PRO A 72 9.44 1.90 -31.13
C PRO A 72 8.54 3.13 -31.13
N VAL A 73 8.05 3.54 -32.31
CA VAL A 73 7.13 4.68 -32.47
C VAL A 73 5.76 4.32 -31.91
N ILE A 74 5.25 3.12 -32.20
CA ILE A 74 3.97 2.63 -31.66
C ILE A 74 4.03 2.60 -30.13
N LEU A 75 5.09 2.03 -29.55
CA LEU A 75 5.23 1.92 -28.11
C LEU A 75 5.25 3.30 -27.43
N THR A 76 6.06 4.23 -27.94
CA THR A 76 6.30 5.54 -27.30
C THR A 76 5.22 6.58 -27.61
N ARG A 77 4.64 6.59 -28.81
CA ARG A 77 3.67 7.62 -29.25
C ARG A 77 2.22 7.15 -29.22
N VAL A 78 1.96 5.84 -29.23
CA VAL A 78 0.59 5.32 -29.24
C VAL A 78 0.28 4.65 -27.90
N ILE A 79 1.07 3.66 -27.48
CA ILE A 79 0.74 2.85 -26.29
C ILE A 79 1.03 3.61 -24.99
N PHE A 80 2.25 4.13 -24.82
CA PHE A 80 2.70 4.79 -23.59
C PHE A 80 1.81 5.97 -23.14
N PRO A 81 1.46 6.95 -24.00
CA PRO A 81 0.61 8.06 -23.57
C PRO A 81 -0.81 7.62 -23.18
N ASN A 82 -1.32 6.55 -23.78
CA ASN A 82 -2.63 5.99 -23.42
C ASN A 82 -2.57 5.17 -22.11
N LEU A 83 -1.43 4.56 -21.79
CA LEU A 83 -1.21 3.84 -20.53
C LEU A 83 -0.84 4.72 -19.34
N ARG A 84 -0.60 6.02 -19.52
CA ARG A 84 -0.11 6.91 -18.45
C ARG A 84 -0.93 6.83 -17.16
N VAL A 85 -2.26 6.73 -17.27
CA VAL A 85 -3.16 6.66 -16.10
C VAL A 85 -2.99 5.34 -15.36
N ALA A 86 -2.90 4.23 -16.09
CA ALA A 86 -2.66 2.91 -15.53
C ALA A 86 -1.26 2.79 -14.90
N LEU A 87 -0.25 3.41 -15.51
CA LEU A 87 1.12 3.48 -14.95
C LEU A 87 1.16 4.31 -13.66
N LEU A 88 0.51 5.46 -13.63
CA LEU A 88 0.42 6.28 -12.42
C LEU A 88 -0.29 5.52 -11.29
N SER A 89 -1.43 4.90 -11.58
CA SER A 89 -2.17 4.08 -10.61
C SER A 89 -1.31 2.93 -10.06
N GLY A 90 -0.60 2.22 -10.94
CA GLY A 90 0.32 1.14 -10.55
C GLY A 90 1.49 1.65 -9.73
N THR A 91 2.02 2.83 -10.05
CA THR A 91 3.12 3.48 -9.31
C THR A 91 2.68 3.85 -7.91
N PHE A 92 1.51 4.45 -7.73
CA PHE A 92 1.00 4.79 -6.40
C PHE A 92 0.70 3.54 -5.57
N LEU A 93 0.12 2.50 -6.17
CA LEU A 93 -0.14 1.24 -5.49
C LEU A 93 1.15 0.58 -5.01
N THR A 94 2.14 0.46 -5.89
CA THR A 94 3.44 -0.14 -5.56
C THR A 94 4.20 0.68 -4.53
N LEU A 95 4.15 2.02 -4.62
CA LEU A 95 4.72 2.92 -3.63
C LEU A 95 4.06 2.72 -2.26
N ALA A 96 2.74 2.66 -2.20
CA ALA A 96 2.02 2.43 -0.94
C ALA A 96 2.42 1.09 -0.28
N ILE A 97 2.58 0.04 -1.09
CA ILE A 97 3.03 -1.27 -0.62
C ILE A 97 4.47 -1.21 -0.08
N VAL A 98 5.39 -0.60 -0.84
CA VAL A 98 6.81 -0.54 -0.47
C VAL A 98 7.05 0.35 0.75
N VAL A 99 6.32 1.47 0.87
CA VAL A 99 6.41 2.36 2.04
C VAL A 99 5.96 1.65 3.32
N GLY A 100 4.95 0.79 3.22
CA GLY A 100 4.48 -0.04 4.33
C GLY A 100 5.27 -1.34 4.55
N GLU A 101 6.26 -1.63 3.71
CA GLU A 101 7.03 -2.87 3.79
C GLU A 101 8.06 -2.77 4.93
N PHE A 102 7.92 -3.67 5.91
CA PHE A 102 8.78 -3.74 7.07
C PHE A 102 9.81 -4.86 7.01
N THR A 103 9.43 -6.02 6.47
CA THR A 103 10.17 -7.28 6.61
C THR A 103 11.52 -7.23 5.91
N PHE A 104 11.58 -6.72 4.66
CA PHE A 104 12.84 -6.61 3.92
C PHE A 104 13.79 -5.62 4.61
N ALA A 105 13.29 -4.43 4.97
CA ALA A 105 14.12 -3.41 5.60
C ALA A 105 14.64 -3.85 6.97
N SER A 106 13.78 -4.46 7.79
CA SER A 106 14.13 -4.95 9.13
C SER A 106 15.16 -6.09 9.07
N LEU A 107 14.91 -7.11 8.24
CA LEU A 107 15.80 -8.27 8.14
C LEU A 107 17.13 -7.99 7.44
N LEU A 108 17.16 -7.01 6.51
CA LEU A 108 18.41 -6.56 5.90
C LEU A 108 19.13 -5.48 6.73
N VAL A 109 18.57 -5.08 7.89
CA VAL A 109 19.12 -4.05 8.79
C VAL A 109 19.35 -2.72 8.05
N TRP A 110 18.34 -2.29 7.29
CA TRP A 110 18.37 -1.05 6.53
C TRP A 110 17.41 0.00 7.13
N PRO A 111 17.84 1.27 7.25
CA PRO A 111 16.94 2.35 7.63
C PRO A 111 15.92 2.59 6.50
N ALA A 112 14.65 2.29 6.79
CA ALA A 112 13.52 2.57 5.90
C ALA A 112 12.34 3.15 6.69
N PHE A 113 11.32 3.62 5.98
CA PHE A 113 10.18 4.30 6.58
C PHE A 113 9.41 3.43 7.58
N ALA A 114 9.06 2.19 7.23
CA ALA A 114 8.28 1.32 8.11
C ALA A 114 9.01 0.95 9.42
N PRO A 115 10.29 0.49 9.42
CA PRO A 115 11.05 0.28 10.67
C PRO A 115 11.25 1.57 11.48
N TYR A 116 11.38 2.72 10.81
CA TYR A 116 11.47 4.00 11.51
C TYR A 116 10.17 4.35 12.25
N MET A 117 9.01 4.16 11.60
CA MET A 117 7.70 4.36 12.23
C MET A 117 7.46 3.40 13.39
N GLU A 118 7.90 2.14 13.28
CA GLU A 118 7.87 1.17 14.37
C GLU A 118 8.74 1.61 15.55
N ALA A 119 9.98 2.04 15.28
CA ALA A 119 10.90 2.52 16.31
C ALA A 119 10.36 3.77 17.04
N LEU A 120 9.64 4.65 16.33
CA LEU A 120 8.99 5.81 16.92
C LEU A 120 7.77 5.41 17.74
N GLY A 121 6.95 4.49 17.22
CA GLY A 121 5.79 3.92 17.92
C GLY A 121 6.20 3.26 19.24
N ASN A 122 7.24 2.43 19.25
CA ASN A 122 7.72 1.77 20.47
C ASN A 122 8.20 2.74 21.57
N LYS A 123 8.55 3.98 21.23
CA LYS A 123 8.98 5.01 22.20
C LYS A 123 7.82 5.83 22.80
N GLN A 124 6.64 5.85 22.18
CA GLN A 124 5.50 6.71 22.59
C GLN A 124 4.13 5.98 22.61
N ALA A 125 4.06 4.70 22.27
CA ALA A 125 2.80 3.94 22.14
C ALA A 125 2.01 3.85 23.44
N TYR A 126 2.69 3.82 24.59
CA TYR A 126 2.02 3.75 25.88
C TYR A 126 1.22 5.03 26.19
N GLU A 127 1.69 6.20 25.76
CA GLU A 127 1.02 7.47 26.03
C GLU A 127 -0.22 7.66 25.16
N ALA A 128 -0.12 7.35 23.85
CA ALA A 128 -1.23 7.48 22.91
C ALA A 128 -2.36 6.47 23.17
N ALA A 129 -2.02 5.21 23.47
CA ALA A 129 -3.01 4.19 23.81
C ALA A 129 -3.69 4.47 25.16
N ALA A 130 -2.94 4.96 26.15
CA ALA A 130 -3.50 5.34 27.45
C ALA A 130 -4.48 6.53 27.32
N LEU A 131 -4.11 7.57 26.57
CA LEU A 131 -4.99 8.71 26.28
C LEU A 131 -6.29 8.27 25.58
N ALA A 132 -6.19 7.38 24.59
CA ALA A 132 -7.36 6.86 23.89
C ALA A 132 -8.31 6.11 24.84
N LEU A 133 -7.78 5.24 25.71
CA LEU A 133 -8.57 4.51 26.70
C LEU A 133 -9.22 5.44 27.74
N ILE A 134 -8.50 6.45 28.21
CA ILE A 134 -9.01 7.45 29.15
C ILE A 134 -10.12 8.27 28.51
N SER A 135 -9.94 8.76 27.28
CA SER A 135 -10.95 9.52 26.56
C SER A 135 -12.19 8.67 26.29
N PHE A 136 -12.03 7.41 25.90
CA PHE A 136 -13.15 6.50 25.66
C PHE A 136 -13.94 6.23 26.94
N GLY A 137 -13.24 5.99 28.05
CA GLY A 137 -13.86 5.84 29.37
C GLY A 137 -14.60 7.09 29.82
N LEU A 138 -14.03 8.27 29.57
CA LEU A 138 -14.65 9.56 29.91
C LEU A 138 -15.90 9.84 29.07
N THR A 139 -15.89 9.49 27.78
CA THR A 139 -17.07 9.56 26.91
C THR A 139 -18.16 8.61 27.41
N TRP A 140 -17.82 7.37 27.74
CA TRP A 140 -18.76 6.41 28.31
C TRP A 140 -19.33 6.86 29.66
N GLY A 141 -18.49 7.41 30.54
CA GLY A 141 -18.92 7.98 31.82
C GLY A 141 -19.89 9.14 31.62
N SER A 142 -19.58 10.06 30.69
CA SER A 142 -20.46 11.17 30.32
C SER A 142 -21.82 10.69 29.82
N ILE A 143 -21.84 9.68 28.94
CA ILE A 143 -23.08 9.07 28.44
C ILE A 143 -23.88 8.43 29.59
N GLY A 144 -23.22 7.70 30.50
CA GLY A 144 -23.86 7.08 31.66
C GLY A 144 -24.50 8.10 32.61
N ILE A 145 -23.82 9.23 32.85
CA ILE A 145 -24.34 10.33 33.68
C ILE A 145 -25.57 10.96 33.03
N ILE A 146 -25.54 11.21 31.71
CA ILE A 146 -26.69 11.74 30.97
C ILE A 146 -27.89 10.79 31.08
N GLN A 147 -27.68 9.49 30.97
CA GLN A 147 -28.72 8.48 31.10
C GLN A 147 -29.29 8.38 32.53
N TRP A 148 -28.45 8.55 33.55
CA TRP A 148 -28.88 8.52 34.95
C TRP A 148 -29.69 9.76 35.35
N VAL A 149 -29.24 10.95 34.91
CA VAL A 149 -29.96 12.22 35.14
C VAL A 149 -31.24 12.31 34.29
N GLY A 150 -31.20 11.81 33.05
CA GLY A 150 -32.35 11.81 32.14
C GLY A 150 -33.49 10.86 32.53
N ARG A 151 -33.22 9.83 33.36
CA ARG A 151 -34.26 8.93 33.91
C ARG A 151 -35.17 9.59 34.95
N GLY A 152 -34.81 10.77 35.45
CA GLY A 152 -35.62 11.55 36.39
C GLY A 152 -36.57 12.57 35.74
N ALA A 153 -36.61 12.71 34.42
CA ALA A 153 -37.49 13.66 33.74
C ALA A 153 -38.86 13.01 33.41
N PRO A 154 -39.98 13.43 34.05
CA PRO A 154 -41.29 12.90 33.75
C PRO A 154 -41.81 13.44 32.40
N GLY A 155 -42.15 12.52 31.50
CA GLY A 155 -43.17 12.64 30.44
C GLY A 155 -43.15 13.86 29.52
N GLN A 156 -42.66 13.69 28.28
CA GLN A 156 -43.24 14.41 27.14
C GLN A 156 -44.16 13.45 26.37
N THR A 157 -45.44 13.54 26.71
CA THR A 157 -46.56 12.91 26.01
C THR A 157 -46.75 13.60 24.65
N GLN A 158 -46.49 12.86 23.58
CA GLN A 158 -47.30 12.74 22.37
C GLN A 158 -48.27 13.90 22.05
N VAL A 159 -47.94 14.74 21.06
CA VAL A 159 -48.93 15.37 20.16
C VAL A 159 -48.28 15.65 18.80
N THR A 160 -48.34 14.71 17.84
CA THR A 160 -48.50 15.02 16.41
C THR A 160 -48.95 13.76 15.67
N GLY A 161 -50.20 13.71 15.19
CA GLY A 161 -50.64 12.65 14.28
C GLY A 161 -52.12 12.25 14.38
N ALA A 162 -53.04 13.19 14.23
CA ALA A 162 -54.40 12.91 13.74
C ALA A 162 -54.96 14.19 13.10
N HIS A 163 -55.51 14.03 11.89
CA HIS A 163 -56.01 15.00 10.92
C HIS A 163 -54.97 15.55 9.95
#